data_AF-A0A5C6AKK3-F1
#
_entry.id   AF-A0A5C6AKK3-F1
#
_cell.length_a   1.000
_cell.length_b   1.000
_cell.length_c   1.000
_cell.angle_alpha   90.00
_cell.angle_beta   90.00
_cell.angle_gamma   90.00
#
_symmetry.space_group_name_H-M   'P 1'
#
loop_
_entity.id
_entity.type
_entity.pdbx_description
1 polymer ?
#
loop_
_entity_poly.entity_id
_entity_poly.type
_entity_poly.pdbx_seq_one_letter_code
_entity_poly.pdbx_strand_id
1 'polypeptide(L)'
;MFSNTESSNPASLKRRFVNRRRRGFSLIELVVVILILGVIAAVAAPRMFDTADDAADNSTRQTLAVIRNAIEIYRVKHSTYPPITNSAEFKDALRPYLNAPIPAPACLPNANSDVVEDDSAGFEAVPNDEDPASWVYKPATGSFKLNSNDATHLTW
;
A
#
# COMPACT_ATOMS: atom_id res chain seq x y z
N MET A 1 -42.84 81.16 41.17
CA MET A 1 -41.98 80.92 39.99
C MET A 1 -40.91 79.93 40.46
N PHE A 2 -40.96 78.61 40.25
CA PHE A 2 -41.75 77.72 39.40
C PHE A 2 -42.00 76.38 40.13
N SER A 3 -43.07 75.69 39.73
CA SER A 3 -43.54 74.41 40.24
C SER A 3 -42.63 73.22 39.89
N ASN A 4 -42.79 72.16 40.69
CA ASN A 4 -42.40 70.78 40.44
C ASN A 4 -42.48 70.34 38.97
N THR A 5 -41.49 69.54 38.56
CA THR A 5 -41.64 68.55 37.49
C THR A 5 -41.12 67.20 37.98
N GLU A 6 -42.03 66.25 38.09
CA GLU A 6 -41.80 64.81 38.18
C GLU A 6 -40.68 64.32 37.25
N SER A 7 -39.86 63.38 37.74
CA SER A 7 -39.04 62.51 36.89
C SER A 7 -39.12 61.08 37.42
N SER A 8 -40.23 60.43 37.03
CA SER A 8 -40.40 59.00 36.72
C SER A 8 -39.41 57.99 37.33
N ASN A 9 -39.91 57.19 38.26
CA ASN A 9 -39.34 55.91 38.69
C ASN A 9 -39.43 54.87 37.54
N PRO A 10 -38.31 54.33 37.00
CA PRO A 10 -38.40 53.26 36.03
C PRO A 10 -38.67 51.94 36.74
N ALA A 11 -39.89 51.40 36.51
CA ALA A 11 -40.28 50.07 36.93
C ALA A 11 -39.23 49.01 36.51
N SER A 12 -38.61 48.38 37.51
CA SER A 12 -37.59 47.36 37.32
C SER A 12 -38.21 46.06 36.81
N LEU A 13 -38.19 45.88 35.48
CA LEU A 13 -38.56 44.63 34.83
C LEU A 13 -37.59 43.51 35.22
N LYS A 14 -37.99 42.70 36.21
CA LYS A 14 -37.32 41.46 36.60
C LYS A 14 -37.41 40.46 35.45
N ARG A 15 -36.40 40.44 34.58
CA ARG A 15 -36.24 39.45 33.51
C ARG A 15 -36.03 38.07 34.13
N ARG A 16 -37.06 37.22 34.09
CA ARG A 16 -36.95 35.82 34.51
C ARG A 16 -36.11 35.06 33.46
N PHE A 17 -34.94 34.58 33.86
CA PHE A 17 -34.17 33.64 33.05
C PHE A 17 -34.88 32.28 33.05
N VAL A 18 -35.37 31.85 31.88
CA VAL A 18 -35.91 30.50 31.69
C VAL A 18 -34.73 29.53 31.67
N ASN A 19 -34.56 28.76 32.75
CA ASN A 19 -33.48 27.79 32.88
C ASN A 19 -33.80 26.55 32.03
N ARG A 20 -33.32 26.51 30.78
CA ARG A 20 -33.39 25.30 29.95
C ARG A 20 -32.52 24.23 30.60
N ARG A 21 -33.13 23.20 31.18
CA ARG A 21 -32.40 22.04 31.74
C ARG A 21 -31.54 21.43 30.64
N ARG A 22 -30.22 21.58 30.76
CA ARG A 22 -29.27 20.85 29.91
C ARG A 22 -29.39 19.37 30.27
N ARG A 23 -29.94 18.57 29.36
CA ARG A 23 -29.87 17.10 29.46
C ARG A 23 -28.41 16.73 29.25
N GLY A 24 -27.75 16.21 30.29
CA GLY A 24 -26.41 15.67 30.20
C GLY A 24 -26.42 14.26 29.58
N PHE A 25 -25.28 13.84 29.06
CA PHE A 25 -25.04 12.47 28.61
C PHE A 25 -25.24 11.48 29.75
N SER A 26 -25.89 10.35 29.49
CA SER A 26 -25.95 9.25 30.45
C SER A 26 -24.68 8.41 30.42
N LEU A 27 -24.29 7.82 31.56
CA LEU A 27 -23.19 6.86 31.60
C LEU A 27 -23.46 5.65 30.70
N ILE A 28 -24.73 5.22 30.62
CA ILE A 28 -25.11 4.10 29.79
C ILE A 28 -24.95 4.39 28.29
N GLU A 29 -25.21 5.63 27.84
CA GLU A 29 -24.93 6.02 26.45
C GLU A 29 -23.46 5.85 26.10
N LEU A 30 -22.56 6.29 26.98
CA LEU A 30 -21.13 6.15 26.72
C LEU A 30 -20.70 4.67 26.71
N VAL A 31 -21.22 3.87 27.64
CA VAL A 31 -20.91 2.44 27.75
C VAL A 31 -21.36 1.69 26.49
N VAL A 32 -22.56 1.94 25.98
CA VAL A 32 -23.05 1.29 24.76
C VAL A 32 -22.22 1.71 23.55
N VAL A 33 -21.80 2.97 23.45
CA VAL A 33 -20.96 3.46 22.34
C VAL A 33 -19.60 2.75 22.32
N ILE A 34 -18.88 2.70 23.44
CA ILE A 34 -17.58 2.01 23.48
C ILE A 34 -17.70 0.50 23.25
N LEU A 35 -18.82 -0.11 23.66
CA LEU A 35 -19.09 -1.51 23.42
C LEU A 35 -19.29 -1.79 21.92
N ILE A 36 -20.08 -0.98 21.22
CA ILE A 36 -20.25 -1.10 19.77
C ILE A 36 -18.93 -0.86 19.03
N LEU A 37 -18.16 0.16 19.42
CA LEU A 37 -16.83 0.42 18.85
C LEU A 37 -15.87 -0.74 19.08
N GLY A 38 -15.91 -1.38 20.26
CA GLY A 38 -15.10 -2.57 20.58
C GLY A 38 -15.43 -3.77 19.70
N VAL A 39 -16.72 -4.05 19.47
CA VAL A 39 -17.15 -5.15 18.58
C VAL A 39 -16.72 -4.91 17.14
N ILE A 40 -16.93 -3.69 16.63
CA ILE A 40 -16.53 -3.33 15.26
C ILE A 40 -15.02 -3.43 15.09
N ALA A 41 -14.23 -2.92 16.05
CA ALA A 41 -12.78 -2.99 16.00
C ALA A 41 -12.25 -4.44 16.01
N ALA A 42 -12.83 -5.32 16.83
CA ALA A 42 -12.43 -6.73 16.92
C ALA A 42 -12.67 -7.50 15.61
N VAL A 43 -13.74 -7.20 14.88
CA VAL A 43 -14.07 -7.87 13.61
C VAL A 43 -13.31 -7.26 12.42
N ALA A 44 -13.08 -5.93 12.43
CA ALA A 44 -12.44 -5.23 11.31
C ALA A 44 -10.92 -5.43 11.27
N ALA A 45 -10.26 -5.48 12.43
CA ALA A 45 -8.79 -5.54 12.52
C ALA A 45 -8.14 -6.71 11.74
N PRO A 46 -8.56 -7.98 11.86
CA PRO A 46 -7.86 -9.08 11.19
C PRO A 46 -7.98 -9.02 9.66
N ARG A 47 -9.11 -8.56 9.12
CA ARG A 47 -9.36 -8.56 7.67
C ARG A 47 -8.48 -7.58 6.89
N MET A 48 -7.99 -6.52 7.54
CA MET A 48 -7.18 -5.49 6.88
C MET A 48 -5.76 -5.96 6.58
N PHE A 49 -5.19 -6.86 7.39
CA PHE A 49 -3.82 -7.34 7.20
C PHE A 49 -3.74 -8.33 6.04
N ASP A 50 -4.62 -9.34 6.01
CA ASP A 50 -4.66 -10.34 4.93
C ASP A 50 -4.87 -9.69 3.54
N THR A 51 -5.72 -8.66 3.47
CA THR A 51 -5.99 -7.94 2.21
C THR A 51 -4.78 -7.17 1.71
N ALA A 52 -3.93 -6.66 2.60
CA ALA A 52 -2.75 -5.88 2.22
C ALA A 52 -1.67 -6.79 1.61
N ASP A 53 -1.44 -7.96 2.22
CA ASP A 53 -0.48 -8.95 1.73
C ASP A 53 -0.94 -9.52 0.37
N ASP A 54 -2.22 -9.86 0.24
CA ASP A 54 -2.82 -10.30 -1.03
C ASP A 54 -2.69 -9.25 -2.15
N ALA A 55 -2.86 -7.96 -1.79
CA ALA A 55 -2.70 -6.87 -2.74
C ALA A 55 -1.24 -6.71 -3.19
N ALA A 56 -0.28 -6.86 -2.27
CA ALA A 56 1.14 -6.82 -2.58
C ALA A 56 1.55 -7.95 -3.52
N ASP A 57 1.06 -9.17 -3.26
CA ASP A 57 1.29 -10.34 -4.12
C ASP A 57 0.70 -10.17 -5.51
N ASN A 58 -0.54 -9.68 -5.59
CA ASN A 58 -1.18 -9.41 -6.88
C ASN A 58 -0.46 -8.32 -7.68
N SER A 59 0.06 -7.28 -7.01
CA SER A 59 0.88 -6.23 -7.64
C SER A 59 2.19 -6.80 -8.20
N THR A 60 2.86 -7.67 -7.45
CA THR A 60 4.07 -8.36 -7.90
C THR A 60 3.77 -9.24 -9.12
N ARG A 61 2.68 -10.03 -9.09
CA ARG A 61 2.23 -10.86 -10.22
C ARG A 61 1.95 -10.06 -11.49
N GLN A 62 1.28 -8.91 -11.35
CA GLN A 62 1.04 -8.00 -12.47
C GLN A 62 2.35 -7.47 -13.06
N THR A 63 3.27 -7.05 -12.20
CA THR A 63 4.60 -6.59 -12.60
C THR A 63 5.35 -7.65 -13.42
N LEU A 64 5.31 -8.91 -12.97
CA LEU A 64 5.94 -10.02 -13.69
C LEU A 64 5.32 -10.27 -15.05
N ALA A 65 3.99 -10.23 -15.17
CA ALA A 65 3.32 -10.40 -16.44
C ALA A 65 3.75 -9.32 -17.44
N VAL A 66 3.89 -8.07 -16.99
CA VAL A 66 4.38 -6.95 -17.80
C VAL A 66 5.83 -7.18 -18.25
N ILE A 67 6.73 -7.56 -17.34
CA ILE A 67 8.15 -7.78 -17.66
C ILE A 67 8.33 -8.99 -18.58
N ARG A 68 7.67 -10.12 -18.29
CA ARG A 68 7.68 -11.32 -19.15
C ARG A 68 7.20 -11.01 -20.56
N ASN A 69 6.14 -10.20 -20.70
CA ASN A 69 5.68 -9.75 -22.02
C ASN A 69 6.73 -8.88 -22.73
N ALA A 70 7.37 -7.94 -22.02
CA ALA A 70 8.43 -7.12 -22.59
C ALA A 70 9.64 -7.95 -23.06
N ILE A 71 10.03 -8.99 -22.31
CA ILE A 71 11.07 -9.96 -22.70
C ILE A 71 10.68 -10.69 -23.98
N GLU A 72 9.44 -11.16 -24.10
CA GLU A 72 8.97 -11.85 -25.31
C GLU A 72 8.92 -10.89 -26.51
N ILE A 73 8.48 -9.64 -26.33
CA ILE A 73 8.52 -8.63 -27.41
C ILE A 73 9.97 -8.38 -27.84
N TYR A 74 10.91 -8.27 -26.90
CA TYR A 74 12.33 -8.13 -27.21
C TYR A 74 12.82 -9.31 -28.06
N ARG A 75 12.49 -10.53 -27.64
CA ARG A 75 12.86 -11.77 -28.32
C ARG A 75 12.33 -11.81 -29.75
N VAL A 76 11.07 -11.44 -29.95
CA VAL A 76 10.45 -11.40 -31.28
C VAL A 76 11.19 -10.42 -32.20
N LYS A 77 11.69 -9.29 -31.67
CA LYS A 77 12.40 -8.28 -32.47
C LYS A 77 13.86 -8.61 -32.76
N HIS A 78 14.57 -9.23 -31.82
CA HIS A 78 16.01 -9.47 -31.94
C HIS A 78 16.37 -10.93 -32.23
N SER A 79 15.37 -11.83 -32.25
CA SER A 79 15.56 -13.28 -32.34
C SER A 79 16.39 -13.90 -31.21
N THR A 80 16.70 -13.11 -30.17
CA THR A 80 17.43 -13.51 -28.96
C THR A 80 16.78 -12.90 -27.74
N TYR A 81 16.91 -13.55 -26.59
CA TYR A 81 16.49 -12.99 -25.32
C TYR A 81 17.39 -11.81 -24.90
N PRO A 82 16.88 -10.87 -24.08
CA PRO A 82 17.68 -9.76 -23.56
C PRO A 82 18.98 -10.24 -22.91
N PRO A 83 20.13 -9.62 -23.22
CA PRO A 83 21.37 -9.92 -22.54
C PRO A 83 21.33 -9.42 -21.09
N ILE A 84 22.13 -10.03 -20.23
CA ILE A 84 22.33 -9.61 -18.86
C ILE A 84 23.80 -9.83 -18.48
N THR A 85 24.60 -8.76 -18.41
CA THR A 85 25.90 -8.79 -17.73
C THR A 85 25.77 -8.15 -16.34
N ASN A 86 24.81 -7.25 -16.18
CA ASN A 86 24.44 -6.59 -14.93
C ASN A 86 22.98 -6.11 -15.01
N SER A 87 22.41 -5.70 -13.87
CA SER A 87 21.01 -5.27 -13.81
C SER A 87 20.70 -4.06 -14.71
N ALA A 88 21.67 -3.14 -14.90
CA ALA A 88 21.47 -1.93 -15.70
C ALA A 88 21.34 -2.24 -17.19
N GLU A 89 22.17 -3.13 -17.73
CA GLU A 89 22.10 -3.57 -19.12
C GLU A 89 20.74 -4.19 -19.44
N PHE A 90 20.26 -5.09 -18.57
CA PHE A 90 18.96 -5.73 -18.72
C PHE A 90 17.83 -4.69 -18.70
N LYS A 91 17.87 -3.74 -17.75
CA LYS A 91 16.88 -2.65 -17.65
C LYS A 91 16.90 -1.75 -18.91
N ASP A 92 18.08 -1.43 -19.43
CA ASP A 92 18.23 -0.62 -20.63
C ASP A 92 17.71 -1.34 -21.89
N ALA A 93 17.93 -2.64 -22.00
CA ALA A 93 17.42 -3.47 -23.09
C ALA A 93 15.87 -3.50 -23.10
N LEU A 94 15.23 -3.52 -21.93
CA LEU A 94 13.78 -3.55 -21.79
C LEU A 94 13.10 -2.18 -21.80
N ARG A 95 13.85 -1.09 -21.59
CA ARG A 95 13.31 0.28 -21.53
C ARG A 95 12.40 0.69 -22.70
N PRO A 96 12.68 0.32 -23.97
CA PRO A 96 11.78 0.64 -25.09
C PRO A 96 10.45 -0.14 -25.10
N TYR A 97 10.36 -1.20 -24.30
CA TYR A 97 9.23 -2.14 -24.27
C TYR A 97 8.36 -1.99 -23.03
N LEU A 98 8.78 -1.15 -22.09
CA LEU A 98 8.09 -0.86 -20.84
C LEU A 98 7.64 0.59 -20.82
N ASN A 99 6.42 0.83 -20.33
CA ASN A 99 5.90 2.19 -20.13
C ASN A 99 6.41 2.84 -18.85
N ALA A 100 7.08 2.08 -17.98
CA ALA A 100 7.65 2.54 -16.73
C ALA A 100 8.93 1.73 -16.42
N PRO A 101 9.88 2.28 -15.64
CA PRO A 101 11.00 1.50 -15.12
C PRO A 101 10.53 0.27 -14.35
N ILE A 102 11.34 -0.79 -14.35
CA ILE A 102 11.08 -2.00 -13.56
C ILE A 102 10.94 -1.60 -12.08
N PRO A 103 9.78 -1.84 -11.44
CA PRO A 103 9.59 -1.51 -10.04
C PRO A 103 10.19 -2.60 -9.14
N ALA A 104 10.36 -2.26 -7.86
CA ALA A 104 10.65 -3.23 -6.82
C ALA A 104 9.38 -4.05 -6.51
N PRO A 105 9.48 -5.36 -6.22
CA PRO A 105 8.32 -6.17 -5.88
C PRO A 105 7.69 -5.73 -4.57
N ALA A 106 6.37 -5.60 -4.54
CA ALA A 106 5.65 -5.07 -3.38
C ALA A 106 5.54 -6.08 -2.23
N CYS A 107 5.67 -7.38 -2.53
CA CYS A 107 5.53 -8.47 -1.57
C CYS A 107 6.73 -8.63 -0.62
N LEU A 108 7.83 -7.88 -0.82
CA LEU A 108 9.02 -7.96 0.04
C LEU A 108 9.28 -6.62 0.75
N PRO A 109 9.51 -6.61 2.07
CA PRO A 109 9.65 -5.36 2.85
C PRO A 109 10.93 -4.56 2.55
N ASN A 110 11.94 -5.16 1.92
CA ASN A 110 13.22 -4.52 1.55
C ASN A 110 13.59 -4.78 0.08
N ALA A 111 12.58 -4.82 -0.78
CA ALA A 111 12.78 -5.13 -2.18
C ALA A 111 13.44 -3.96 -2.95
N ASN A 112 14.26 -4.30 -3.92
CA ASN A 112 14.80 -3.37 -4.91
C ASN A 112 14.34 -3.76 -6.32
N SER A 113 14.74 -2.98 -7.33
CA SER A 113 14.41 -3.24 -8.74
C SER A 113 15.50 -4.02 -9.46
N ASP A 114 16.52 -4.51 -8.76
CA ASP A 114 17.66 -5.16 -9.40
C ASP A 114 17.33 -6.59 -9.82
N VAL A 115 18.01 -7.00 -10.89
CA VAL A 115 17.84 -8.27 -11.57
C VAL A 115 19.18 -8.95 -11.57
N VAL A 116 19.22 -10.18 -11.07
CA VAL A 116 20.38 -11.06 -11.12
C VAL A 116 20.18 -12.17 -12.14
N GLU A 117 21.27 -12.55 -12.81
CA GLU A 117 21.30 -13.66 -13.74
C GLU A 117 21.30 -15.00 -12.97
N ASP A 118 20.51 -15.97 -13.43
CA ASP A 118 20.57 -17.35 -12.96
C ASP A 118 20.73 -18.31 -14.14
N ASP A 119 21.94 -18.84 -14.29
CA ASP A 119 22.30 -19.86 -15.28
C ASP A 119 22.14 -21.30 -14.75
N SER A 120 21.61 -21.48 -13.53
CA SER A 120 21.41 -22.79 -12.94
C SER A 120 20.31 -23.55 -13.70
N ALA A 121 20.40 -24.88 -13.74
CA ALA A 121 19.38 -25.72 -14.36
C ALA A 121 18.04 -25.68 -13.59
N GLY A 122 18.09 -25.51 -12.26
CA GLY A 122 16.94 -25.28 -11.39
C GLY A 122 16.78 -23.80 -11.08
N PHE A 123 15.57 -23.37 -10.73
CA PHE A 123 15.34 -22.00 -10.25
C PHE A 123 15.74 -21.92 -8.77
N GLU A 124 17.02 -22.11 -8.49
CA GLU A 124 17.56 -21.88 -7.15
C GLU A 124 17.39 -20.40 -6.79
N ALA A 125 17.24 -20.07 -5.52
CA ALA A 125 17.37 -18.68 -5.10
C ALA A 125 18.84 -18.31 -5.17
N VAL A 126 19.15 -17.18 -5.80
CA VAL A 126 20.51 -16.66 -5.75
C VAL A 126 20.73 -16.16 -4.31
N PRO A 127 21.77 -16.64 -3.61
CA PRO A 127 22.03 -16.22 -2.23
C PRO A 127 22.10 -14.69 -2.12
N ASN A 128 21.27 -14.13 -1.24
CA ASN A 128 21.10 -12.67 -1.05
C ASN A 128 22.33 -11.97 -0.43
N ASP A 129 23.40 -12.72 -0.16
CA ASP A 129 24.56 -12.26 0.62
C ASP A 129 25.54 -11.42 -0.22
N GLU A 130 25.50 -11.55 -1.55
CA GLU A 130 26.36 -10.79 -2.48
C GLU A 130 25.56 -9.90 -3.45
N ASP A 131 24.34 -10.29 -3.82
CA ASP A 131 23.45 -9.50 -4.69
C ASP A 131 22.05 -9.38 -4.08
N PRO A 132 21.65 -8.19 -3.59
CA PRO A 132 20.33 -7.99 -2.99
C PRO A 132 19.19 -7.98 -4.04
N ALA A 133 19.46 -8.39 -5.29
CA ALA A 133 18.52 -8.32 -6.39
C ALA A 133 17.21 -9.02 -6.04
N SER A 134 16.09 -8.33 -6.23
CA SER A 134 14.77 -8.89 -5.93
C SER A 134 14.16 -9.67 -7.09
N TRP A 135 14.79 -9.63 -8.27
CA TRP A 135 14.36 -10.36 -9.46
C TRP A 135 15.46 -11.29 -9.97
N VAL A 136 15.05 -12.43 -10.52
CA VAL A 136 15.94 -13.40 -11.17
C VAL A 136 15.54 -13.56 -12.62
N TYR A 137 16.52 -13.57 -13.52
CA TYR A 137 16.34 -13.73 -14.95
C TYR A 137 17.26 -14.82 -15.52
N LYS A 138 16.72 -15.64 -16.42
CA LYS A 138 17.46 -16.70 -17.14
C LYS A 138 17.58 -16.36 -18.62
N PRO A 139 18.75 -15.92 -19.13
CA PRO A 139 18.89 -15.56 -20.53
C PRO A 139 18.73 -16.75 -21.48
N ALA A 140 19.09 -17.96 -21.05
CA ALA A 140 18.95 -19.16 -21.88
C ALA A 140 17.50 -19.54 -22.20
N THR A 141 16.55 -19.20 -21.32
CA THR A 141 15.13 -19.59 -21.45
C THR A 141 14.16 -18.40 -21.51
N GLY A 142 14.62 -17.18 -21.21
CA GLY A 142 13.77 -16.01 -21.03
C GLY A 142 12.98 -16.00 -19.73
N SER A 143 13.20 -16.97 -18.84
CA SER A 143 12.43 -17.09 -17.60
C SER A 143 12.74 -15.93 -16.66
N PHE A 144 11.70 -15.32 -16.08
CA PHE A 144 11.81 -14.21 -15.14
C PHE A 144 10.93 -14.47 -13.92
N LYS A 145 11.49 -14.37 -12.71
CA LYS A 145 10.79 -14.62 -11.43
C LYS A 145 11.28 -13.68 -10.34
N LEU A 146 10.61 -13.75 -9.19
CA LEU A 146 11.09 -13.14 -7.95
C LEU A 146 12.28 -13.91 -7.36
N ASN A 147 13.27 -13.16 -6.86
CA ASN A 147 14.35 -13.71 -6.06
C ASN A 147 13.89 -13.84 -4.60
N SER A 148 13.32 -15.00 -4.26
CA SER A 148 12.93 -15.30 -2.89
C SER A 148 13.07 -16.80 -2.60
N ASN A 149 13.45 -17.11 -1.36
CA ASN A 149 13.43 -18.46 -0.80
C ASN A 149 12.07 -18.85 -0.22
N ASP A 150 11.13 -17.90 -0.14
CA ASP A 150 9.81 -18.16 0.43
C ASP A 150 8.90 -18.84 -0.61
N ALA A 151 8.52 -20.08 -0.33
CA ALA A 151 7.68 -20.91 -1.18
C ALA A 151 6.29 -20.31 -1.44
N THR A 152 5.82 -19.39 -0.60
CA THR A 152 4.54 -18.66 -0.78
C THR A 152 4.52 -17.89 -2.10
N HIS A 153 5.66 -17.32 -2.51
CA HIS A 153 5.79 -16.50 -3.72
C HIS A 153 6.41 -17.26 -4.91
N LEU A 154 6.69 -18.56 -4.79
CA LEU A 154 7.33 -19.38 -5.85
C LEU A 154 6.34 -20.10 -6.77
N THR A 155 5.03 -19.94 -6.55
CA THR A 155 3.98 -20.72 -7.23
C THR A 155 3.49 -20.11 -8.56
N TRP A 156 4.13 -19.06 -9.08
CA TRP A 156 3.66 -18.28 -10.24
C TRP A 156 4.73 -17.84 -11.26
#